data_AF-A0A8J4CWY6-F1
#
_entry.id   AF-A0A8J4CWY6-F1
#
_cell.length_a   1.000
_cell.length_b   1.000
_cell.length_c   1.000
_cell.angle_alpha   90.00
_cell.angle_beta   90.00
_cell.angle_gamma   90.00
#
_symmetry.space_group_name_H-M   'P 1'
#
loop_
_entity.id
_entity.type
_entity.pdbx_description
1 polymer ?
#
loop_
_entity_poly.entity_id
_entity_poly.type
_entity_poly.pdbx_seq_one_letter_code
_entity_poly.pdbx_strand_id
1 'polypeptide(L)'
;MLVSSKVPQGVRISGLRNGRLLPRPVPRASVRVRASAEYEALRGKVAYKASSGDPVELLSLWEPYPTSKAVIPFLTHFADLTSWEFAQKLVKHIPTLEGSGVRVFAVGLGSVSNAQEFARTLNFPLDRLYALPEPSLYRDLGFSAGFAPDLDVNPYLKLLPMLAGIGSPGTVQEVIRGYVGDQAAKPVFDSPTPFDVLGPGYQRPFELATLRLFNMMGILPKWNELCPPDPRLLTQQGGCLVFSGEQVVFKHVDSGILRYADVDDILKAALQADYVPTTSVVAAAEVLEE
;
A
#
# COMPACT_ATOMS: atom_id res chain seq x y z
N MET A 1 -26.76 25.93 -61.16
CA MET A 1 -26.18 25.38 -62.40
C MET A 1 -24.66 25.39 -62.22
N LEU A 2 -24.01 24.25 -61.93
CA LEU A 2 -23.25 23.45 -62.91
C LEU A 2 -22.32 24.36 -63.75
N VAL A 3 -21.00 24.24 -63.68
CA VAL A 3 -20.22 23.14 -64.30
C VAL A 3 -18.88 22.90 -63.59
N SER A 4 -18.53 21.63 -63.52
CA SER A 4 -17.29 21.00 -63.08
C SER A 4 -16.12 21.22 -64.05
N SER A 5 -14.89 21.42 -63.54
CA SER A 5 -13.66 21.16 -64.30
C SER A 5 -12.60 20.47 -63.43
N LYS A 6 -12.23 19.26 -63.86
CA LYS A 6 -11.19 18.40 -63.30
C LYS A 6 -9.80 18.93 -63.66
N VAL A 7 -8.85 18.82 -62.73
CA VAL A 7 -7.39 18.90 -62.96
C VAL A 7 -6.75 17.70 -62.22
N PRO A 8 -5.73 17.02 -62.79
CA PRO A 8 -5.54 15.58 -62.60
C PRO A 8 -4.77 15.20 -61.35
N GLN A 9 -5.08 14.01 -60.82
CA GLN A 9 -4.30 13.35 -59.78
C GLN A 9 -2.93 12.94 -60.33
N GLY A 10 -1.88 13.50 -59.72
CA GLY A 10 -0.51 13.01 -59.90
C GLY A 10 -0.39 11.58 -59.38
N VAL A 11 -0.02 10.67 -60.27
CA VAL A 11 0.38 9.30 -59.96
C VAL A 11 1.59 9.36 -59.03
N ARG A 12 1.42 8.99 -57.75
CA ARG A 12 2.57 8.61 -56.90
C ARG A 12 3.00 7.21 -57.36
N ILE A 13 4.10 7.19 -58.10
CA ILE A 13 4.80 5.97 -58.50
C ILE A 13 5.22 5.25 -57.22
N SER A 14 4.60 4.09 -56.97
CA SER A 14 5.08 3.13 -55.99
C SER A 14 6.43 2.59 -56.47
N GLY A 15 7.46 2.75 -55.63
CA GLY A 15 8.76 2.16 -55.88
C GLY A 15 8.64 0.63 -55.89
N LEU A 16 8.66 0.05 -57.09
CA LEU A 16 8.85 -1.38 -57.29
C LEU A 16 10.35 -1.68 -57.19
N ARG A 17 10.75 -2.38 -56.13
CA ARG A 17 12.01 -3.12 -56.09
C ARG A 17 11.68 -4.58 -55.78
N ASN A 18 11.90 -5.45 -56.76
CA ASN A 18 11.78 -6.91 -56.70
C ASN A 18 10.46 -7.50 -56.19
N GLY A 19 9.38 -7.36 -56.97
CA GLY A 19 8.33 -8.40 -57.14
C GLY A 19 7.62 -8.98 -55.90
N ARG A 20 7.81 -8.45 -54.69
CA ARG A 20 7.11 -8.87 -53.48
C ARG A 20 6.48 -7.65 -52.84
N LEU A 21 5.15 -7.71 -52.69
CA LEU A 21 4.39 -6.78 -51.85
C LEU A 21 4.98 -6.83 -50.44
N LEU A 22 5.58 -5.73 -49.98
CA LEU A 22 5.95 -5.59 -48.58
C LEU A 22 4.64 -5.51 -47.76
N PRO A 23 4.49 -6.31 -46.70
CA PRO A 23 3.31 -6.23 -45.85
C PRO A 23 3.21 -4.82 -45.28
N ARG A 24 2.05 -4.21 -45.43
CA ARG A 24 1.72 -2.92 -44.85
C ARG A 24 1.94 -3.02 -43.33
N PRO A 25 2.70 -2.11 -42.69
CA PRO A 25 2.89 -2.17 -41.24
C PRO A 25 1.52 -2.12 -40.57
N VAL A 26 1.15 -3.22 -39.93
CA VAL A 26 -0.06 -3.31 -39.11
C VAL A 26 0.16 -2.34 -37.96
N PRO A 27 -0.76 -1.39 -37.69
CA PRO A 27 -0.67 -0.57 -36.50
C PRO A 27 -0.55 -1.50 -35.30
N ARG A 28 0.55 -1.41 -34.53
CA ARG A 28 0.61 -2.08 -33.24
C ARG A 28 -0.56 -1.54 -32.43
N ALA A 29 -1.60 -2.35 -32.25
CA ALA A 29 -2.66 -2.04 -31.31
C ALA A 29 -1.96 -1.84 -29.95
N SER A 30 -1.99 -0.61 -29.43
CA SER A 30 -1.56 -0.37 -28.07
C SER A 30 -2.58 -1.08 -27.18
N VAL A 31 -2.17 -2.21 -26.60
CA VAL A 31 -2.95 -2.89 -25.58
C VAL A 31 -3.00 -1.94 -24.38
N ARG A 32 -4.11 -1.21 -24.22
CA ARG A 32 -4.38 -0.48 -23.00
C ARG A 32 -4.74 -1.51 -21.93
N VAL A 33 -3.76 -1.80 -21.09
CA VAL A 33 -4.00 -2.50 -19.82
C VAL A 33 -4.92 -1.61 -19.00
N ARG A 34 -6.06 -2.16 -18.54
CA ARG A 34 -6.97 -1.44 -17.64
C ARG A 34 -6.33 -1.38 -16.25
N ALA A 35 -6.43 -0.23 -15.58
CA ALA A 35 -6.05 -0.05 -14.19
C ALA A 35 -6.64 -1.14 -13.27
N SER A 36 -5.95 -1.46 -12.17
CA SER A 36 -6.48 -2.39 -11.18
C SER A 36 -7.63 -1.76 -10.39
N ALA A 37 -8.45 -2.60 -9.73
CA ALA A 37 -9.57 -2.12 -8.91
C ALA A 37 -9.10 -1.20 -7.77
N GLU A 38 -7.97 -1.51 -7.14
CA GLU A 38 -7.37 -0.68 -6.10
C GLU A 38 -6.88 0.66 -6.63
N TYR A 39 -6.31 0.70 -7.85
CA TYR A 39 -5.90 1.96 -8.47
C TYR A 39 -7.12 2.86 -8.70
N GLU A 40 -8.21 2.29 -9.23
CA GLU A 40 -9.46 3.01 -9.43
C GLU A 40 -10.10 3.45 -8.10
N ALA A 41 -9.99 2.66 -7.03
CA ALA A 41 -10.48 3.02 -5.70
C ALA A 41 -9.81 4.27 -5.12
N LEU A 42 -8.57 4.57 -5.54
CA LEU A 42 -7.82 5.77 -5.11
C LEU A 42 -8.22 7.04 -5.87
N ARG A 43 -8.94 6.92 -7.00
CA ARG A 43 -9.31 8.05 -7.85
C ARG A 43 -10.18 9.05 -7.09
N GLY A 44 -9.79 10.32 -7.10
CA GLY A 44 -10.51 11.39 -6.41
C GLY A 44 -10.45 11.32 -4.87
N LYS A 45 -9.69 10.40 -4.29
CA LYS A 45 -9.54 10.30 -2.83
C LYS A 45 -8.49 11.31 -2.37
N VAL A 46 -8.88 12.13 -1.41
CA VAL A 46 -8.04 13.20 -0.85
C VAL A 46 -7.60 12.81 0.55
N ALA A 47 -6.30 12.97 0.82
CA ALA A 47 -5.71 12.88 2.14
C ALA A 47 -4.99 14.21 2.47
N TYR A 48 -4.61 14.41 3.73
CA TYR A 48 -4.02 15.66 4.20
C TYR A 48 -2.55 15.44 4.54
N LYS A 49 -1.67 16.24 3.94
CA LYS A 49 -0.23 16.09 4.13
C LYS A 49 0.17 16.41 5.57
N ALA A 50 0.94 15.54 6.23
CA ALA A 50 1.32 15.76 7.64
C ALA A 50 2.22 17.00 7.83
N SER A 51 3.04 17.35 6.83
CA SER A 51 3.96 18.49 6.94
C SER A 51 3.28 19.87 6.88
N SER A 52 2.17 20.00 6.14
CA SER A 52 1.52 21.31 5.90
C SER A 52 0.03 21.35 6.23
N GLY A 53 -0.64 20.20 6.29
CA GLY A 53 -2.09 20.10 6.37
C GLY A 53 -2.80 20.29 5.02
N ASP A 54 -2.06 20.45 3.93
CA ASP A 54 -2.66 20.66 2.60
C ASP A 54 -3.41 19.41 2.14
N PRO A 55 -4.60 19.57 1.52
CA PRO A 55 -5.30 18.46 0.87
C PRO A 55 -4.55 18.04 -0.39
N VAL A 56 -4.38 16.74 -0.58
CA VAL A 56 -3.71 16.14 -1.74
C VAL A 56 -4.49 14.93 -2.22
N GLU A 57 -4.78 14.88 -3.51
CA GLU A 57 -5.33 13.68 -4.14
C GLU A 57 -4.27 12.58 -4.17
N LEU A 58 -4.60 11.37 -3.71
CA LEU A 58 -3.63 10.29 -3.55
C LEU A 58 -2.92 9.93 -4.86
N LEU A 59 -3.64 9.89 -5.97
CA LEU A 59 -3.05 9.60 -7.29
C LEU A 59 -2.15 10.72 -7.83
N SER A 60 -2.17 11.91 -7.25
CA SER A 60 -1.23 12.98 -7.61
C SER A 60 0.16 12.80 -6.98
N LEU A 61 0.30 11.88 -6.02
CA LEU A 61 1.55 11.64 -5.29
C LEU A 61 2.58 10.83 -6.06
N TRP A 62 2.16 10.18 -7.15
CA TRP A 62 3.02 9.53 -8.12
C TRP A 62 2.41 9.62 -9.52
N GLU A 63 3.22 9.82 -10.55
CA GLU A 63 2.75 9.77 -11.93
C GLU A 63 2.79 8.33 -12.44
N PRO A 64 1.65 7.74 -12.84
CA PRO A 64 1.58 6.37 -13.33
C PRO A 64 2.14 6.27 -14.76
N TYR A 65 3.38 5.84 -14.91
CA TYR A 65 3.90 5.31 -16.18
C TYR A 65 4.31 3.85 -16.01
N PRO A 66 4.44 3.04 -17.08
CA PRO A 66 4.58 1.58 -16.97
C PRO A 66 5.67 1.07 -16.03
N THR A 67 6.75 1.83 -15.85
CA THR A 67 7.89 1.51 -14.99
C THR A 67 7.89 2.26 -13.66
N SER A 68 6.95 3.18 -13.43
CA SER A 68 6.79 3.86 -12.15
C SER A 68 6.34 2.86 -11.10
N LYS A 69 6.87 2.97 -9.88
CA LYS A 69 6.46 2.11 -8.77
C LYS A 69 6.12 2.95 -7.55
N ALA A 70 5.09 2.53 -6.83
CA ALA A 70 4.66 3.19 -5.60
C ALA A 70 4.38 2.16 -4.50
N VAL A 71 4.90 2.41 -3.29
CA VAL A 71 4.57 1.65 -2.08
C VAL A 71 3.71 2.55 -1.21
N ILE A 72 2.49 2.08 -0.94
CA ILE A 72 1.48 2.82 -0.18
C ILE A 72 1.02 1.98 1.01
N PRO A 73 1.61 2.18 2.19
CA PRO A 73 1.05 1.67 3.42
C PRO A 73 -0.20 2.43 3.83
N PHE A 74 -1.22 1.67 4.24
CA PHE A 74 -2.45 2.16 4.84
C PHE A 74 -2.42 1.81 6.33
N LEU A 75 -2.08 2.77 7.18
CA LEU A 75 -1.95 2.57 8.62
C LEU A 75 -3.33 2.57 9.30
N THR A 76 -3.64 1.55 10.09
CA THR A 76 -4.85 1.42 10.92
C THR A 76 -5.25 2.75 11.56
N HIS A 77 -4.39 3.31 12.40
CA HIS A 77 -4.40 4.72 12.84
C HIS A 77 -3.06 5.01 13.54
N PHE A 78 -2.84 6.27 13.95
CA PHE A 78 -1.55 6.72 14.50
C PHE A 78 -1.27 6.31 15.97
N ALA A 79 -2.23 5.70 16.66
CA ALA A 79 -2.07 5.16 18.02
C ALA A 79 -2.05 3.62 18.08
N ASP A 80 -2.01 2.96 16.93
CA ASP A 80 -2.07 1.49 16.85
C ASP A 80 -0.67 0.85 16.89
N LEU A 81 -0.54 -0.27 17.61
CA LEU A 81 0.72 -1.00 17.72
C LEU A 81 1.18 -1.57 16.37
N THR A 82 0.23 -2.00 15.52
CA THR A 82 0.51 -2.49 14.15
C THR A 82 1.17 -1.38 13.34
N SER A 83 0.58 -0.18 13.32
CA SER A 83 1.13 1.00 12.63
C SER A 83 2.51 1.38 13.14
N TRP A 84 2.72 1.37 14.46
CA TRP A 84 3.98 1.77 15.09
C TRP A 84 5.12 0.81 14.77
N GLU A 85 4.90 -0.49 14.90
CA GLU A 85 5.92 -1.48 14.56
C GLU A 85 6.23 -1.47 13.06
N PHE A 86 5.20 -1.40 12.21
CA PHE A 86 5.37 -1.38 10.78
C PHE A 86 6.16 -0.15 10.32
N ALA A 87 5.82 1.05 10.82
CA ALA A 87 6.51 2.29 10.45
C ALA A 87 7.98 2.31 10.90
N GLN A 88 8.29 1.80 12.10
CA GLN A 88 9.67 1.68 12.59
C GLN A 88 10.54 0.75 11.73
N LYS A 89 9.94 -0.29 11.15
CA LYS A 89 10.62 -1.16 10.19
C LYS A 89 10.76 -0.48 8.83
N LEU A 90 9.65 0.01 8.27
CA LEU A 90 9.63 0.61 6.94
C LEU A 90 10.57 1.81 6.81
N VAL A 91 10.64 2.69 7.82
CA VAL A 91 11.46 3.91 7.76
C VAL A 91 12.94 3.63 7.45
N LYS A 92 13.47 2.49 7.91
CA LYS A 92 14.84 2.04 7.63
C LYS A 92 15.07 1.73 6.15
N HIS A 93 14.01 1.37 5.42
CA HIS A 93 14.06 0.93 4.03
C HIS A 93 13.55 1.97 3.02
N ILE A 94 12.95 3.08 3.49
CA ILE A 94 12.53 4.19 2.61
C ILE A 94 13.69 4.67 1.72
N PRO A 95 14.93 4.92 2.23
CA PRO A 95 16.02 5.38 1.39
C PRO A 95 16.40 4.39 0.27
N THR A 96 16.34 3.08 0.55
CA THR A 96 16.62 2.03 -0.45
C THR A 96 15.55 2.00 -1.55
N LEU A 97 14.28 2.09 -1.17
CA LEU A 97 13.16 2.13 -2.11
C LEU A 97 13.25 3.38 -3.00
N GLU A 98 13.41 4.56 -2.39
CA GLU A 98 13.47 5.82 -3.14
C GLU A 98 14.73 5.94 -4.00
N GLY A 99 15.88 5.46 -3.50
CA GLY A 99 17.11 5.37 -4.28
C GLY A 99 17.00 4.46 -5.51
N SER A 100 16.00 3.55 -5.52
CA SER A 100 15.67 2.68 -6.64
C SER A 100 14.54 3.22 -7.52
N GLY A 101 14.12 4.48 -7.32
CA GLY A 101 13.05 5.12 -8.08
C GLY A 101 11.63 4.73 -7.64
N VAL A 102 11.48 4.04 -6.51
CA VAL A 102 10.16 3.70 -5.95
C VAL A 102 9.64 4.86 -5.12
N ARG A 103 8.43 5.33 -5.41
CA ARG A 103 7.75 6.33 -4.59
C ARG A 103 7.21 5.67 -3.34
N VAL A 104 7.47 6.24 -2.16
CA VAL A 104 6.90 5.74 -0.90
C VAL A 104 6.07 6.84 -0.26
N PHE A 105 4.89 6.54 0.25
CA PHE A 105 4.15 7.41 1.17
C PHE A 105 3.09 6.61 1.92
N ALA A 106 2.92 6.90 3.20
CA ALA A 106 1.95 6.24 4.06
C ALA A 106 0.70 7.12 4.26
N VAL A 107 -0.45 6.46 4.31
CA VAL A 107 -1.76 7.06 4.57
C VAL A 107 -2.32 6.44 5.84
N GLY A 108 -2.53 7.22 6.91
CA GLY A 108 -3.05 6.72 8.18
C GLY A 108 -4.39 7.33 8.55
N LEU A 109 -5.27 6.56 9.18
CA LEU A 109 -6.54 7.11 9.66
C LEU A 109 -6.34 8.05 10.85
N GLY A 110 -6.96 9.22 10.77
CA GLY A 110 -6.90 10.25 11.81
C GLY A 110 -6.71 11.66 11.24
N SER A 111 -6.25 12.57 12.09
CA SER A 111 -6.00 13.97 11.75
C SER A 111 -4.54 14.24 11.41
N VAL A 112 -4.29 15.42 10.82
CA VAL A 112 -2.93 15.95 10.58
C VAL A 112 -2.14 16.04 11.89
N SER A 113 -2.76 16.47 13.00
CA SER A 113 -2.09 16.55 14.30
C SER A 113 -1.67 15.17 14.83
N ASN A 114 -2.51 14.15 14.64
CA ASN A 114 -2.14 12.77 14.99
C ASN A 114 -0.93 12.29 14.18
N ALA A 115 -0.94 12.56 12.87
CA ALA A 115 0.15 12.19 11.96
C ALA A 115 1.46 12.90 12.33
N GLN A 116 1.40 14.18 12.71
CA GLN A 116 2.55 14.96 13.14
C GLN A 116 3.16 14.39 14.42
N GLU A 117 2.33 14.03 15.41
CA GLU A 117 2.81 13.46 16.66
C GLU A 117 3.42 12.06 16.46
N PHE A 118 2.83 11.25 15.59
CA PHE A 118 3.37 9.96 15.16
C PHE A 118 4.73 10.12 14.48
N ALA A 119 4.83 11.02 13.51
CA ALA A 119 6.06 11.31 12.77
C ALA A 119 7.16 11.80 13.71
N ARG A 120 6.84 12.71 14.64
CA ARG A 120 7.77 13.23 15.63
C ARG A 120 8.29 12.13 16.55
N THR A 121 7.43 11.22 17.00
CA THR A 121 7.81 10.17 17.96
C THR A 121 8.62 9.05 17.30
N LEU A 122 8.25 8.64 16.08
CA LEU A 122 8.91 7.54 15.37
C LEU A 122 10.00 8.00 14.38
N ASN A 123 10.25 9.31 14.30
CA ASN A 123 11.11 9.92 13.29
C ASN A 123 10.69 9.52 11.85
N PHE A 124 9.38 9.39 11.61
CA PHE A 124 8.85 9.08 10.29
C PHE A 124 8.82 10.35 9.42
N PRO A 125 9.24 10.32 8.15
CA PRO A 125 9.33 11.53 7.34
C PRO A 125 7.96 12.18 7.10
N LEU A 126 7.78 13.43 7.53
CA LEU A 126 6.51 14.17 7.40
C LEU A 126 6.04 14.31 5.95
N ASP A 127 6.97 14.48 4.99
CA ASP A 127 6.65 14.56 3.56
C ASP A 127 6.32 13.20 2.91
N ARG A 128 6.23 12.15 3.73
CA ARG A 128 5.85 10.80 3.33
C ARG A 128 4.65 10.31 4.12
N LEU A 129 4.01 11.18 4.89
CA LEU A 129 2.90 10.82 5.78
C LEU A 129 1.67 11.67 5.49
N TYR A 130 0.53 11.02 5.37
CA TYR A 130 -0.74 11.64 5.04
C TYR A 130 -1.82 11.15 6.00
N ALA A 131 -2.61 12.07 6.52
CA ALA A 131 -3.76 11.79 7.38
C ALA A 131 -5.02 11.64 6.53
N LEU A 132 -5.79 10.59 6.79
CA LEU A 132 -7.08 10.32 6.15
C LEU A 132 -8.18 10.29 7.22
N PRO A 133 -9.06 11.30 7.29
CA PRO A 133 -10.10 11.33 8.31
C PRO A 133 -11.20 10.28 8.14
N GLU A 134 -11.42 9.79 6.91
CA GLU A 134 -12.57 8.95 6.55
C GLU A 134 -12.15 7.52 6.15
N PRO A 135 -12.85 6.47 6.63
CA PRO A 135 -12.48 5.08 6.37
C PRO A 135 -13.03 4.53 5.05
N SER A 136 -13.77 5.31 4.27
CA SER A 136 -14.45 4.82 3.04
C SER A 136 -13.47 4.16 2.06
N LEU A 137 -12.29 4.75 1.88
CA LEU A 137 -11.25 4.17 1.05
C LEU A 137 -10.77 2.81 1.57
N TYR A 138 -10.65 2.62 2.88
CA TYR A 138 -10.20 1.35 3.44
C TYR A 138 -11.18 0.21 3.10
N ARG A 139 -12.48 0.52 3.11
CA ARG A 139 -13.52 -0.40 2.65
C ARG A 139 -13.43 -0.66 1.15
N ASP A 140 -13.25 0.37 0.34
CA ASP A 140 -13.13 0.25 -1.13
C ASP A 140 -11.90 -0.59 -1.53
N LEU A 141 -10.82 -0.54 -0.72
CA LEU A 141 -9.62 -1.37 -0.89
C LEU A 141 -9.77 -2.80 -0.35
N GLY A 142 -10.86 -3.09 0.37
CA GLY A 142 -11.14 -4.39 0.97
C GLY A 142 -10.33 -4.70 2.24
N PHE A 143 -9.92 -3.68 2.99
CA PHE A 143 -9.27 -3.87 4.29
C PHE A 143 -10.27 -4.27 5.38
N SER A 144 -9.79 -4.97 6.41
CA SER A 144 -10.65 -5.50 7.48
C SER A 144 -11.27 -4.37 8.31
N ALA A 145 -12.60 -4.36 8.42
CA ALA A 145 -13.33 -3.40 9.26
C ALA A 145 -13.18 -3.65 10.78
N GLY A 146 -12.46 -4.71 11.17
CA GLY A 146 -12.29 -5.13 12.55
C GLY A 146 -13.47 -5.92 13.10
N PHE A 147 -13.55 -6.03 14.43
CA PHE A 147 -14.58 -6.80 15.10
C PHE A 147 -15.90 -6.02 15.23
N ALA A 148 -17.00 -6.65 14.81
CA ALA A 148 -18.37 -6.14 14.96
C ALA A 148 -18.53 -4.67 14.48
N PRO A 149 -18.19 -4.35 13.22
CA PRO A 149 -18.18 -2.97 12.72
C PRO A 149 -19.55 -2.31 12.80
N ASP A 150 -20.62 -3.07 12.54
CA ASP A 150 -22.00 -2.56 12.50
C ASP A 150 -22.68 -2.44 13.87
N LEU A 151 -22.05 -2.96 14.93
CA LEU A 151 -22.64 -2.92 16.27
C LEU A 151 -22.43 -1.53 16.90
N ASP A 152 -23.50 -0.86 17.31
CA ASP A 152 -23.41 0.46 17.96
C ASP A 152 -23.02 0.32 19.44
N VAL A 153 -21.76 -0.04 19.68
CA VAL A 153 -21.14 -0.09 21.01
C VAL A 153 -19.82 0.66 20.97
N ASN A 154 -19.37 1.09 22.15
CA ASN A 154 -18.12 1.83 22.31
C ASN A 154 -16.96 1.09 21.60
N PRO A 155 -16.27 1.70 20.63
CA PRO A 155 -15.18 1.05 19.88
C PRO A 155 -14.04 0.52 20.75
N TYR A 156 -13.78 1.13 21.91
CA TYR A 156 -12.80 0.59 22.87
C TYR A 156 -13.22 -0.77 23.43
N LEU A 157 -14.52 -1.02 23.61
CA LEU A 157 -15.02 -2.34 24.02
C LEU A 157 -14.93 -3.36 22.89
N LYS A 158 -14.96 -2.93 21.63
CA LYS A 158 -14.70 -3.79 20.46
C LYS A 158 -13.23 -4.13 20.30
N LEU A 159 -12.32 -3.27 20.78
CA LEU A 159 -10.88 -3.52 20.74
C LEU A 159 -10.47 -4.67 21.69
N LEU A 160 -11.09 -4.78 22.88
CA LEU A 160 -10.80 -5.85 23.84
C LEU A 160 -10.90 -7.28 23.27
N PRO A 161 -11.99 -7.68 22.60
CA PRO A 161 -12.07 -9.01 21.97
C PRO A 161 -11.05 -9.18 20.83
N MET A 162 -10.72 -8.12 20.09
CA MET A 162 -9.66 -8.18 19.07
C MET A 162 -8.28 -8.47 19.68
N LEU A 163 -7.97 -7.84 20.82
CA LEU A 163 -6.75 -8.14 21.58
C LEU A 163 -6.73 -9.59 22.10
N ALA A 164 -7.91 -10.18 22.34
CA ALA A 164 -8.08 -11.60 22.64
C ALA A 164 -8.15 -12.50 21.39
N GLY A 165 -7.97 -11.96 20.18
CA GLY A 165 -7.97 -12.67 18.90
C GLY A 165 -9.33 -12.83 18.20
N ILE A 166 -10.41 -12.35 18.80
CA ILE A 166 -11.76 -12.42 18.22
C ILE A 166 -11.94 -11.27 17.22
N GLY A 167 -12.26 -11.59 15.96
CA GLY A 167 -12.26 -10.61 14.87
C GLY A 167 -10.87 -10.06 14.53
N SER A 168 -9.81 -10.71 15.04
CA SER A 168 -8.40 -10.42 14.76
C SER A 168 -7.57 -11.70 14.66
N PRO A 169 -7.79 -12.54 13.63
CA PRO A 169 -7.06 -13.80 13.47
C PRO A 169 -5.54 -13.61 13.47
N GLY A 170 -4.84 -14.39 14.31
CA GLY A 170 -3.37 -14.37 14.43
C GLY A 170 -2.84 -13.45 15.53
N THR A 171 -3.66 -12.57 16.13
CA THR A 171 -3.19 -11.61 17.13
C THR A 171 -2.62 -12.28 18.38
N VAL A 172 -3.30 -13.28 18.95
CA VAL A 172 -2.81 -13.99 20.15
C VAL A 172 -1.52 -14.77 19.83
N GLN A 173 -1.41 -15.32 18.63
CA GLN A 173 -0.21 -16.00 18.16
C GLN A 173 0.97 -15.03 18.09
N GLU A 174 0.76 -13.81 17.58
CA GLU A 174 1.81 -12.78 17.57
C GLU A 174 2.21 -12.34 18.98
N VAL A 175 1.26 -12.23 19.91
CA VAL A 175 1.58 -11.93 21.31
C VAL A 175 2.47 -13.02 21.89
N ILE A 176 2.08 -14.30 21.75
CA ILE A 176 2.86 -15.45 22.23
C ILE A 176 4.25 -15.50 21.58
N ARG A 177 4.35 -15.28 20.25
CA ARG A 177 5.62 -15.18 19.51
C ARG A 177 6.54 -14.12 20.11
N GLY A 178 5.95 -13.04 20.63
CA GLY A 178 6.67 -11.98 21.33
C GLY A 178 7.42 -12.44 22.59
N TYR A 179 6.83 -13.37 23.34
CA TYR A 179 7.40 -13.89 24.59
C TYR A 179 8.31 -15.11 24.38
N VAL A 180 7.94 -15.99 23.44
CA VAL A 180 8.67 -17.25 23.19
C VAL A 180 9.84 -17.08 22.22
N GLY A 181 9.79 -16.06 21.34
CA GLY A 181 10.76 -15.89 20.27
C GLY A 181 10.41 -16.68 19.00
N ASP A 182 11.24 -16.54 17.97
CA ASP A 182 11.06 -17.18 16.68
C ASP A 182 12.43 -17.43 16.02
N GLN A 183 12.77 -18.70 15.82
CA GLN A 183 14.05 -19.12 15.25
C GLN A 183 14.18 -18.84 13.75
N ALA A 184 13.07 -18.65 13.04
CA ALA A 184 13.08 -18.34 11.61
C ALA A 184 13.13 -16.83 11.34
N ALA A 185 12.83 -16.00 12.35
CA ALA A 185 12.82 -14.55 12.23
C ALA A 185 14.16 -13.93 12.60
N LYS A 186 14.50 -12.80 11.97
CA LYS A 186 15.69 -12.00 12.32
C LYS A 186 15.54 -11.41 13.74
N PRO A 187 16.67 -11.09 14.42
CA PRO A 187 16.65 -10.31 15.66
C PRO A 187 15.85 -9.00 15.51
N VAL A 188 15.23 -8.54 16.60
CA VAL A 188 14.37 -7.35 16.61
C VAL A 188 15.20 -6.08 16.77
N PHE A 189 16.24 -6.15 17.61
CA PHE A 189 17.15 -5.02 17.85
C PHE A 189 18.47 -5.21 17.10
N ASP A 190 18.91 -4.15 16.43
CA ASP A 190 20.20 -4.11 15.71
C ASP A 190 21.41 -3.89 16.65
N SER A 191 21.14 -3.54 17.91
CA SER A 191 22.13 -3.26 18.95
C SER A 191 22.23 -4.44 19.94
N PRO A 192 23.37 -4.60 20.63
CA PRO A 192 23.50 -5.61 21.68
C PRO A 192 22.42 -5.52 22.75
N THR A 193 21.86 -6.65 23.16
CA THR A 193 20.80 -6.73 24.17
C THR A 193 21.13 -7.75 25.27
N PRO A 194 20.49 -7.66 26.44
CA PRO A 194 20.59 -8.72 27.45
C PRO A 194 20.15 -10.10 26.96
N PHE A 195 19.35 -10.18 25.89
CA PHE A 195 18.87 -11.44 25.31
C PHE A 195 19.94 -12.17 24.51
N ASP A 196 21.05 -11.51 24.14
CA ASP A 196 22.14 -12.07 23.34
C ASP A 196 22.75 -13.35 23.96
N VAL A 197 22.60 -13.54 25.27
CA VAL A 197 23.00 -14.76 26.00
C VAL A 197 22.30 -16.03 25.50
N LEU A 198 21.17 -15.88 24.80
CA LEU A 198 20.39 -16.99 24.23
C LEU A 198 20.84 -17.39 22.83
N GLY A 199 21.83 -16.67 22.26
CA GLY A 199 22.41 -16.95 20.95
C GLY A 199 22.12 -15.86 19.91
N PRO A 200 22.90 -15.81 18.83
CA PRO A 200 22.75 -14.81 17.78
C PRO A 200 21.83 -15.27 16.64
N GLY A 201 21.41 -14.32 15.80
CA GLY A 201 20.87 -14.61 14.46
C GLY A 201 19.38 -14.95 14.39
N TYR A 202 18.64 -14.85 15.49
CA TYR A 202 17.19 -15.05 15.50
C TYR A 202 16.45 -14.12 16.47
N GLN A 203 15.12 -14.03 16.35
CA GLN A 203 14.27 -13.31 17.31
C GLN A 203 14.22 -14.08 18.64
N ARG A 204 14.81 -13.51 19.69
CA ARG A 204 14.92 -14.19 20.99
C ARG A 204 13.64 -14.07 21.83
N PRO A 205 13.45 -14.97 22.81
CA PRO A 205 12.41 -14.82 23.82
C PRO A 205 12.39 -13.41 24.41
N PHE A 206 11.18 -12.88 24.63
CA PHE A 206 10.90 -11.54 25.15
C PHE A 206 11.35 -10.35 24.29
N GLU A 207 12.18 -10.53 23.28
CA GLU A 207 12.76 -9.43 22.51
C GLU A 207 11.68 -8.58 21.81
N LEU A 208 10.76 -9.24 21.12
CA LEU A 208 9.64 -8.58 20.44
C LEU A 208 8.59 -8.04 21.44
N ALA A 209 8.38 -8.72 22.59
CA ALA A 209 7.53 -8.18 23.66
C ALA A 209 8.13 -6.90 24.28
N THR A 210 9.46 -6.80 24.41
CA THR A 210 10.15 -5.60 24.88
C THR A 210 9.98 -4.43 23.90
N LEU A 211 10.09 -4.68 22.59
CA LEU A 211 9.78 -3.65 21.58
C LEU A 211 8.34 -3.12 21.76
N ARG A 212 7.37 -4.02 21.93
CA ARG A 212 5.96 -3.66 22.13
C ARG A 212 5.74 -2.87 23.42
N LEU A 213 6.45 -3.21 24.48
CA LEU A 213 6.44 -2.42 25.71
C LEU A 213 6.97 -1.00 25.48
N PHE A 214 8.06 -0.84 24.72
CA PHE A 214 8.57 0.48 24.34
C PHE A 214 7.56 1.27 23.50
N ASN A 215 6.88 0.61 22.55
CA ASN A 215 5.81 1.24 21.77
C ASN A 215 4.66 1.68 22.67
N MET A 216 4.20 0.85 23.61
CA MET A 216 3.16 1.22 24.57
C MET A 216 3.57 2.41 25.45
N MET A 217 4.83 2.47 25.90
CA MET A 217 5.34 3.63 26.65
C MET A 217 5.36 4.91 25.81
N GLY A 218 5.50 4.83 24.48
CA GLY A 218 5.38 5.97 23.58
C GLY A 218 3.92 6.35 23.28
N ILE A 219 3.04 5.36 23.15
CA ILE A 219 1.63 5.55 22.75
C ILE A 219 0.77 6.02 23.93
N LEU A 220 0.76 5.28 25.04
CA LEU A 220 -0.25 5.44 26.09
C LEU A 220 -0.23 6.83 26.76
N PRO A 221 0.93 7.43 27.09
CA PRO A 221 0.96 8.77 27.66
C PRO A 221 0.45 9.86 26.71
N LYS A 222 0.47 9.59 25.40
CA LYS A 222 0.06 10.52 24.33
C LYS A 222 -1.18 10.05 23.59
N TRP A 223 -1.98 9.17 24.22
CA TRP A 223 -3.12 8.54 23.56
C TRP A 223 -4.05 9.55 22.90
N ASN A 224 -4.37 10.66 23.59
CA ASN A 224 -5.25 11.71 23.06
C ASN A 224 -4.67 12.45 21.84
N GLU A 225 -3.34 12.52 21.73
CA GLU A 225 -2.65 13.20 20.62
C GLU A 225 -2.50 12.27 19.41
N LEU A 226 -2.46 10.96 19.61
CA LEU A 226 -2.24 9.96 18.57
C LEU A 226 -3.52 9.26 18.09
N CYS A 227 -4.53 9.15 18.96
CA CYS A 227 -5.79 8.48 18.66
C CYS A 227 -6.58 9.30 17.64
N PRO A 228 -7.23 8.65 16.65
CA PRO A 228 -8.12 9.36 15.73
C PRO A 228 -9.24 10.08 16.50
N PRO A 229 -9.67 11.28 16.07
CA PRO A 229 -10.78 11.99 16.70
C PRO A 229 -12.11 11.24 16.60
N ASP A 230 -12.32 10.49 15.51
CA ASP A 230 -13.44 9.58 15.37
C ASP A 230 -13.08 8.20 15.97
N PRO A 231 -13.66 7.82 17.12
CA PRO A 231 -13.35 6.56 17.77
C PRO A 231 -13.79 5.34 16.96
N ARG A 232 -14.70 5.49 15.98
CA ARG A 232 -15.14 4.38 15.12
C ARG A 232 -14.01 3.81 14.27
N LEU A 233 -12.92 4.55 14.11
CA LEU A 233 -11.74 4.15 13.36
C LEU A 233 -10.82 3.21 14.15
N LEU A 234 -11.00 3.07 15.47
CA LEU A 234 -10.09 2.29 16.34
C LEU A 234 -9.95 0.82 15.96
N THR A 235 -11.00 0.21 15.40
CA THR A 235 -11.01 -1.21 15.03
C THR A 235 -10.68 -1.46 13.56
N GLN A 236 -10.74 -0.43 12.72
CA GLN A 236 -10.47 -0.53 11.28
C GLN A 236 -8.99 -0.90 11.07
N GLN A 237 -8.72 -2.04 10.42
CA GLN A 237 -7.36 -2.47 10.14
C GLN A 237 -6.85 -1.89 8.81
N GLY A 238 -5.53 -1.84 8.68
CA GLY A 238 -4.83 -1.34 7.51
C GLY A 238 -4.42 -2.40 6.49
N GLY A 239 -3.36 -2.08 5.77
CA GLY A 239 -2.73 -2.94 4.79
C GLY A 239 -1.59 -2.24 4.05
N CYS A 240 -1.05 -2.89 3.02
CA CYS A 240 -0.02 -2.28 2.18
C CYS A 240 -0.22 -2.67 0.73
N LEU A 241 -0.07 -1.69 -0.16
CA LEU A 241 -0.14 -1.88 -1.60
C LEU A 241 1.20 -1.51 -2.25
N VAL A 242 1.61 -2.29 -3.24
CA VAL A 242 2.68 -1.92 -4.17
C VAL A 242 2.11 -1.87 -5.58
N PHE A 243 2.31 -0.73 -6.23
CA PHE A 243 1.90 -0.48 -7.61
C PHE A 243 3.09 -0.51 -8.57
N SER A 244 2.84 -1.00 -9.78
CA SER A 244 3.66 -0.77 -10.97
C SER A 244 2.76 -0.09 -12.02
N GLY A 245 2.98 1.20 -12.27
CA GLY A 245 2.05 2.04 -13.01
C GLY A 245 0.66 2.06 -12.36
N GLU A 246 -0.35 1.59 -13.09
CA GLU A 246 -1.74 1.51 -12.62
C GLU A 246 -2.15 0.12 -12.10
N GLN A 247 -1.18 -0.78 -11.90
CA GLN A 247 -1.42 -2.18 -11.53
C GLN A 247 -0.88 -2.47 -10.13
N VAL A 248 -1.68 -3.14 -9.31
CA VAL A 248 -1.18 -3.69 -8.04
C VAL A 248 -0.38 -4.96 -8.31
N VAL A 249 0.87 -4.96 -7.87
CA VAL A 249 1.79 -6.12 -7.94
C VAL A 249 1.97 -6.80 -6.59
N PHE A 250 1.59 -6.14 -5.49
CA PHE A 250 1.51 -6.72 -4.16
C PHE A 250 0.40 -6.06 -3.36
N LYS A 251 -0.37 -6.88 -2.66
CA LYS A 251 -1.42 -6.46 -1.74
C LYS A 251 -1.33 -7.28 -0.47
N HIS A 252 -1.20 -6.59 0.65
CA HIS A 252 -1.35 -7.16 1.97
C HIS A 252 -2.55 -6.50 2.66
N VAL A 253 -3.40 -7.34 3.27
CA VAL A 253 -4.50 -6.90 4.11
C VAL A 253 -4.17 -7.34 5.52
N ASP A 254 -4.16 -6.40 6.47
CA ASP A 254 -3.84 -6.72 7.85
C ASP A 254 -4.96 -7.63 8.41
N SER A 255 -4.60 -8.88 8.70
CA SER A 255 -5.58 -9.87 9.18
C SER A 255 -6.03 -9.60 10.61
N GLY A 256 -5.25 -8.80 11.35
CA GLY A 256 -5.50 -8.44 12.73
C GLY A 256 -4.38 -7.59 13.31
N ILE A 257 -4.49 -7.31 14.61
CA ILE A 257 -3.54 -6.51 15.35
C ILE A 257 -2.17 -7.21 15.28
N LEU A 258 -1.14 -6.44 14.90
CA LEU A 258 0.25 -6.87 14.70
C LEU A 258 0.50 -7.79 13.48
N ARG A 259 -0.47 -7.89 12.55
CA ARG A 259 -0.40 -8.73 11.34
C ARG A 259 -0.17 -7.90 10.07
N TYR A 260 0.76 -6.95 10.14
CA TYR A 260 1.16 -6.10 9.01
C TYR A 260 2.02 -6.83 7.98
N ALA A 261 2.16 -6.22 6.81
CA ALA A 261 2.98 -6.71 5.70
C ALA A 261 4.46 -6.86 6.10
N ASP A 262 5.09 -7.97 5.69
CA ASP A 262 6.55 -8.09 5.83
C ASP A 262 7.24 -7.08 4.92
N VAL A 263 8.19 -6.32 5.48
CA VAL A 263 8.93 -5.30 4.73
C VAL A 263 9.86 -5.94 3.69
N ASP A 264 10.36 -7.16 3.94
CA ASP A 264 11.14 -7.90 2.95
C ASP A 264 10.30 -8.29 1.73
N ASP A 265 9.02 -8.65 1.93
CA ASP A 265 8.09 -8.94 0.83
C ASP A 265 7.73 -7.68 0.05
N ILE A 266 7.54 -6.54 0.74
CA ILE A 266 7.35 -5.23 0.09
C ILE A 266 8.57 -4.87 -0.75
N LEU A 267 9.79 -5.03 -0.22
CA LEU A 267 11.03 -4.77 -0.95
C LEU A 267 11.15 -5.67 -2.18
N LYS A 268 10.86 -6.96 -2.03
CA LYS A 268 10.86 -7.91 -3.14
C LYS A 268 9.88 -7.49 -4.23
N ALA A 269 8.63 -7.19 -3.86
CA ALA A 269 7.61 -6.76 -4.80
C ALA A 269 7.99 -5.44 -5.50
N ALA A 270 8.41 -4.43 -4.73
CA ALA A 270 8.74 -3.12 -5.26
C ALA A 270 9.99 -3.13 -6.14
N LEU A 271 11.01 -3.91 -5.81
CA LEU A 271 12.28 -3.89 -6.53
C LEU A 271 12.34 -4.91 -7.68
N GLN A 272 11.63 -6.03 -7.59
CA GLN A 272 11.76 -7.15 -8.53
C GLN A 272 10.54 -7.37 -9.44
N ALA A 273 9.36 -6.83 -9.10
CA ALA A 273 8.21 -6.98 -9.96
C ALA A 273 8.31 -6.00 -11.14
N ASP A 274 8.74 -6.49 -12.30
CA ASP A 274 8.39 -5.84 -13.56
C ASP A 274 7.00 -6.33 -13.97
N TYR A 275 6.09 -5.39 -14.26
CA TYR A 275 4.74 -5.74 -14.71
C TYR A 275 4.80 -6.51 -16.03
N VAL A 276 4.31 -7.75 -16.03
CA VAL A 276 4.12 -8.56 -17.25
C VAL A 276 2.66 -8.43 -17.68
N PRO A 277 2.35 -7.83 -18.85
CA PRO A 277 0.98 -7.68 -19.32
C PRO A 277 0.33 -9.06 -19.55
N THR A 278 -0.70 -9.39 -18.77
CA THR A 278 -1.55 -10.54 -19.08
C THR A 278 -2.32 -10.23 -20.35
N THR A 279 -1.97 -10.89 -21.45
CA THR A 279 -2.69 -10.74 -22.73
C THR A 279 -4.01 -11.49 -22.63
N SER A 280 -5.09 -10.86 -22.15
CA SER A 280 -6.42 -11.42 -22.27
C SER A 280 -6.92 -11.21 -23.70
N VAL A 281 -6.76 -12.24 -24.53
CA VAL A 281 -7.37 -12.31 -25.85
C VAL A 281 -8.86 -12.58 -25.62
N VAL A 282 -9.69 -11.53 -25.67
CA VAL A 282 -11.14 -11.71 -25.78
C VAL A 282 -11.42 -12.01 -27.25
N ALA A 283 -11.65 -13.28 -27.57
CA ALA A 283 -12.13 -13.69 -28.88
C ALA A 283 -13.53 -13.11 -29.08
N ALA A 284 -13.68 -12.25 -30.09
CA ALA A 284 -14.98 -11.83 -30.57
C ALA A 284 -15.64 -13.04 -31.24
N ALA A 285 -16.77 -13.50 -30.69
CA ALA A 285 -17.66 -14.42 -31.38
C ALA A 285 -18.37 -13.63 -32.49
N GLU A 286 -17.95 -13.82 -33.74
CA GLU A 286 -18.74 -13.39 -34.89
C GLU A 286 -19.94 -14.32 -35.05
N VAL A 287 -21.10 -13.67 -35.11
CA VAL A 287 -22.40 -14.21 -35.49
C VAL A 287 -22.32 -14.70 -36.93
N LEU A 288 -22.63 -15.97 -37.17
CA LEU A 288 -23.00 -16.46 -38.50
C LEU A 288 -24.51 -16.69 -38.51
N GLU A 289 -25.22 -15.72 -39.08
CA GLU A 289 -26.47 -15.98 -39.78
C GLU A 289 -26.11 -16.57 -41.15
N GLU A 290 -26.52 -17.81 -41.40
CA GLU A 290 -27.18 -18.30 -42.63
C GLU A 290 -27.71 -19.72 -42.42
#